data_AF-A0A0F9AH04-F1
#
_entry.id   AF-A0A0F9AH04-F1
#
_cell.length_a   1.000
_cell.length_b   1.000
_cell.length_c   1.000
_cell.angle_alpha   90.00
_cell.angle_beta   90.00
_cell.angle_gamma   90.00
#
_symmetry.space_group_name_H-M   'P 1'
#
loop_
_entity.id
_entity.type
_entity.pdbx_description
1 polymer ?
#
loop_
_entity_poly.entity_id
_entity_poly.type
_entity_poly.pdbx_seq_one_letter_code
_entity_poly.pdbx_strand_id
1 'polypeptide(L)'
;MARRYPNRVYMDWPAPYETSREQRFPFGQVMELPNGSIYRYTRMGPTIGIGARLYQSEVPDAEFDTLVVATGAVAGDTQLIITNGTTAVTVNEFAEGQVVIETASGLGHVYPIKDNTIAASGAAITINLADGVTFQSVVTAGTHAATLTKNPWLDVIIAPAVATA
;
A
#
# COMPACT_ATOMS: atom_id res chain seq x y z
N MET A 1 7.72 -9.86 -17.57
CA MET A 1 7.19 -8.58 -18.09
C MET A 1 6.08 -8.14 -17.14
N ALA A 2 6.25 -7.02 -16.44
CA ALA A 2 5.23 -6.52 -15.52
C ALA A 2 3.96 -6.19 -16.32
N ARG A 3 2.86 -6.91 -16.07
CA ARG A 3 1.57 -6.67 -16.71
C ARG A 3 1.03 -5.35 -16.17
N ARG A 4 1.38 -4.23 -16.81
CA ARG A 4 0.84 -2.91 -16.48
C ARG A 4 -0.64 -2.91 -16.90
N TYR A 5 -1.53 -3.04 -15.92
CA TYR A 5 -2.95 -2.82 -16.16
C TYR A 5 -3.15 -1.38 -16.62
N PRO A 6 -4.03 -1.11 -17.60
CA PRO A 6 -4.35 0.25 -17.98
C PRO A 6 -4.88 0.99 -16.76
N ASN A 7 -4.53 2.27 -16.56
CA ASN A 7 -4.96 3.03 -15.37
C ASN A 7 -6.51 3.09 -15.23
N ARG A 8 -7.24 2.85 -16.32
CA ARG A 8 -8.70 2.78 -16.36
C ARG A 8 -9.17 1.58 -17.17
N VAL A 9 -10.19 0.89 -16.67
CA VAL A 9 -10.90 -0.19 -17.36
C VAL A 9 -12.33 0.25 -17.64
N TYR A 10 -12.83 -0.04 -18.82
CA TYR A 10 -14.22 0.21 -19.20
C TYR A 10 -15.02 -1.08 -19.04
N MET A 11 -16.12 -1.04 -18.30
CA MET A 11 -16.97 -2.21 -18.02
C MET A 11 -18.45 -1.88 -18.13
N ASP A 12 -19.29 -2.91 -18.14
CA ASP A 12 -20.75 -2.80 -18.19
C ASP A 12 -21.38 -2.86 -16.79
N TRP A 13 -22.68 -2.58 -16.70
CA TRP A 13 -23.44 -2.32 -15.49
C TRP A 13 -23.40 -3.33 -14.34
N PRO A 14 -23.25 -4.67 -14.52
CA PRO A 14 -23.18 -5.55 -13.36
C PRO A 14 -21.83 -5.51 -12.64
N ALA A 15 -20.76 -5.08 -13.32
CA ALA A 15 -19.39 -5.20 -12.84
C ALA A 15 -19.12 -4.52 -11.47
N PRO A 16 -19.63 -3.30 -11.17
CA PRO A 16 -19.39 -2.66 -9.88
C PRO A 16 -20.00 -3.37 -8.68
N TYR A 17 -20.95 -4.27 -8.90
CA TYR A 17 -21.66 -5.00 -7.84
C TYR A 17 -21.07 -6.39 -7.57
N GLU A 18 -20.05 -6.78 -8.33
CA GLU A 18 -19.33 -8.02 -8.10
C GLU A 18 -18.40 -7.92 -6.90
N THR A 19 -18.34 -9.00 -6.12
CA THR A 19 -17.35 -9.17 -5.05
C THR A 19 -16.58 -10.46 -5.28
N SER A 20 -15.30 -10.46 -4.90
CA SER A 20 -14.42 -11.62 -5.03
C SER A 20 -13.60 -11.82 -3.76
N ARG A 21 -13.24 -13.07 -3.48
CA ARG A 21 -12.30 -13.41 -2.40
C ARG A 21 -10.84 -13.21 -2.82
N GLU A 22 -10.60 -13.33 -4.12
CA GLU A 22 -9.30 -13.14 -4.74
C GLU A 22 -9.20 -11.77 -5.39
N GLN A 23 -8.00 -11.20 -5.35
CA GLN A 23 -7.71 -9.94 -5.99
C GLN A 23 -7.75 -10.10 -7.51
N ARG A 24 -8.62 -9.34 -8.19
CA ARG A 24 -8.78 -9.37 -9.65
C ARG A 24 -8.04 -8.23 -10.36
N PHE A 25 -7.87 -7.11 -9.67
CA PHE A 25 -7.25 -5.90 -10.19
C PHE A 25 -6.33 -5.28 -9.13
N PRO A 26 -5.35 -4.45 -9.52
CA PRO A 26 -4.62 -3.63 -8.57
C PRO A 26 -5.56 -2.76 -7.73
N PHE A 27 -5.22 -2.55 -6.47
CA PHE A 27 -5.95 -1.66 -5.58
C PHE A 27 -5.93 -0.22 -6.11
N GLY A 28 -7.10 0.40 -6.15
CA GLY A 28 -7.29 1.74 -6.70
C GLY A 28 -7.47 1.79 -8.22
N GLN A 29 -7.38 0.65 -8.92
CA GLN A 29 -7.67 0.53 -10.35
C GLN A 29 -9.02 1.19 -10.68
N VAL A 30 -9.02 2.12 -11.64
CA VAL A 30 -10.23 2.86 -12.01
C VAL A 30 -11.08 2.02 -12.96
N MET A 31 -12.38 1.99 -12.72
CA MET A 31 -13.40 1.47 -13.62
C MET A 31 -14.35 2.59 -14.02
N GLU A 32 -14.68 2.70 -15.30
CA GLU A 32 -15.68 3.63 -15.83
C GLU A 32 -16.80 2.88 -16.55
N LEU A 33 -18.05 3.29 -16.28
CA LEU A 33 -19.25 2.78 -16.93
C LEU A 33 -19.67 3.67 -18.13
N PRO A 34 -20.54 3.17 -19.04
CA PRO A 34 -21.02 3.96 -20.19
C PRO A 34 -21.75 5.26 -19.84
N ASN A 35 -22.29 5.35 -18.62
CA ASN A 35 -22.94 6.56 -18.10
C ASN A 35 -21.96 7.56 -17.46
N GLY A 36 -20.64 7.29 -17.51
CA GLY A 36 -19.59 8.11 -16.91
C GLY A 36 -19.38 7.92 -15.40
N SER A 37 -20.08 6.97 -14.77
CA SER A 37 -19.84 6.66 -13.34
C SER A 37 -18.46 6.02 -13.16
N ILE A 38 -17.74 6.47 -12.14
CA ILE A 38 -16.37 6.03 -11.83
C ILE A 38 -16.37 5.25 -10.53
N TYR A 39 -15.72 4.09 -10.57
CA TYR A 39 -15.49 3.21 -9.43
C TYR A 39 -14.00 2.92 -9.28
N ARG A 40 -13.59 2.49 -8.10
CA ARG A 40 -12.23 2.01 -7.85
C ARG A 40 -12.28 0.63 -7.21
N TYR A 41 -11.35 -0.23 -7.61
CA TYR A 41 -11.23 -1.56 -7.02
C TYR A 41 -10.62 -1.46 -5.62
N THR A 42 -11.30 -2.02 -4.62
CA THR A 42 -10.92 -1.93 -3.21
C THR A 42 -11.05 -3.27 -2.49
N ARG A 43 -10.37 -3.42 -1.36
CA ARG A 43 -10.63 -4.48 -0.38
C ARG A 43 -11.29 -3.89 0.84
N MET A 44 -12.41 -4.48 1.27
CA MET A 44 -13.01 -4.16 2.56
C MET A 44 -12.08 -4.57 3.70
N GLY A 45 -12.01 -3.76 4.75
CA GLY A 45 -11.37 -4.14 6.01
C GLY A 45 -12.11 -5.29 6.72
N PRO A 46 -11.95 -5.46 8.03
CA PRO A 46 -12.43 -6.65 8.76
C PRO A 46 -13.97 -6.78 8.84
N THR A 47 -14.73 -5.82 8.31
CA THR A 47 -16.19 -5.77 8.39
C THR A 47 -16.85 -5.99 7.03
N ILE A 48 -18.08 -6.51 7.05
CA ILE A 48 -18.89 -6.63 5.84
C ILE A 48 -19.32 -5.23 5.40
N GLY A 49 -19.09 -4.91 4.12
CA GLY A 49 -19.54 -3.67 3.52
C GLY A 49 -21.07 -3.53 3.56
N ILE A 50 -21.54 -2.34 3.92
CA ILE A 50 -22.95 -1.93 3.91
C ILE A 50 -23.15 -0.93 2.76
N GLY A 51 -24.15 -1.18 1.91
CA GLY A 51 -24.50 -0.27 0.83
C GLY A 51 -24.96 1.11 1.34
N ALA A 52 -24.87 2.12 0.46
CA ALA A 52 -25.28 3.50 0.75
C ALA A 52 -24.57 4.15 1.97
N ARG A 53 -23.30 3.81 2.19
CA ARG A 53 -22.42 4.42 3.19
C ARG A 53 -21.25 5.11 2.52
N LEU A 54 -20.69 6.12 3.21
CA LEU A 54 -19.42 6.72 2.84
C LEU A 54 -18.28 5.84 3.38
N TYR A 55 -17.29 5.58 2.54
CA TYR A 55 -16.10 4.81 2.89
C TYR A 55 -14.87 5.71 2.84
N GLN A 56 -13.88 5.36 3.64
CA GLN A 56 -12.57 6.00 3.69
C GLN A 56 -11.47 4.94 3.81
N SER A 57 -10.21 5.35 3.60
CA SER A 57 -9.07 4.50 3.92
C SER A 57 -8.99 4.27 5.43
N GLU A 58 -8.31 3.20 5.82
CA GLU A 58 -7.80 3.08 7.19
C GLU A 58 -6.89 4.27 7.51
N VAL A 59 -6.87 4.67 8.78
CA VAL A 59 -5.95 5.70 9.28
C VAL A 59 -4.56 5.09 9.37
N PRO A 60 -3.51 5.74 8.82
CA PRO A 60 -2.13 5.26 9.00
C PRO A 60 -1.79 5.10 10.48
N ASP A 61 -1.16 3.98 10.84
CA ASP A 61 -0.64 3.74 12.19
C ASP A 61 0.75 4.37 12.33
N ALA A 62 0.91 5.23 13.33
CA ALA A 62 2.16 5.94 13.60
C ALA A 62 3.32 5.00 13.98
N GLU A 63 3.02 3.75 14.36
CA GLU A 63 4.04 2.72 14.58
C GLU A 63 4.82 2.34 13.32
N PHE A 64 4.38 2.78 12.13
CA PHE A 64 5.06 2.56 10.86
C PHE A 64 5.73 3.81 10.28
N ASP A 65 5.78 4.88 11.07
CA ASP A 65 6.45 6.13 10.72
C ASP A 65 7.91 6.11 11.19
N THR A 66 8.82 6.67 10.38
CA THR A 66 10.24 6.89 10.73
C THR A 66 10.95 5.63 11.26
N LEU A 67 10.66 4.47 10.66
CA LEU A 67 11.25 3.19 11.05
C LEU A 67 12.73 3.10 10.67
N VAL A 68 13.54 2.53 11.56
CA VAL A 68 14.99 2.37 11.31
C VAL A 68 15.24 1.30 10.26
N VAL A 69 16.03 1.63 9.24
CA VAL A 69 16.53 0.66 8.26
C VAL A 69 17.47 -0.33 8.96
N ALA A 70 17.07 -1.60 9.01
CA ALA A 70 17.82 -2.67 9.68
C ALA A 70 18.96 -3.20 8.80
N THR A 71 18.70 -3.38 7.50
CA THR A 71 19.70 -3.75 6.49
C THR A 71 19.63 -2.74 5.36
N GLY A 72 20.78 -2.16 5.03
CA GLY A 72 20.87 -1.18 3.97
C GLY A 72 20.61 -1.79 2.58
N ALA A 73 20.29 -0.93 1.63
CA ALA A 73 20.15 -1.26 0.22
C ALA A 73 21.09 -0.36 -0.58
N VAL A 74 21.61 -0.84 -1.70
CA VAL A 74 22.36 -0.03 -2.66
C VAL A 74 21.52 0.26 -3.89
N ALA A 75 21.99 1.17 -4.73
CA ALA A 75 21.31 1.45 -5.99
C ALA A 75 21.22 0.18 -6.85
N GLY A 76 20.04 -0.12 -7.37
CA GLY A 76 19.77 -1.35 -8.11
C GLY A 76 19.13 -2.47 -7.29
N ASP A 77 19.17 -2.41 -5.95
CA ASP A 77 18.47 -3.38 -5.12
C ASP A 77 16.94 -3.22 -5.21
N THR A 78 16.23 -4.32 -4.96
CA THR A 78 14.77 -4.40 -5.06
C THR A 78 14.10 -4.66 -3.71
N GLN A 79 14.88 -4.70 -2.63
CA GLN A 79 14.42 -5.08 -1.31
C GLN A 79 15.04 -4.17 -0.25
N LEU A 80 14.27 -3.88 0.80
CA LEU A 80 14.72 -3.18 2.00
C LEU A 80 14.25 -3.94 3.24
N ILE A 81 15.12 -4.04 4.25
CA ILE A 81 14.78 -4.64 5.53
C ILE A 81 14.75 -3.55 6.58
N ILE A 82 13.61 -3.41 7.24
CA ILE A 82 13.31 -2.36 8.21
C ILE A 82 13.06 -3.02 9.56
N THR A 83 13.41 -2.34 10.65
CA THR A 83 12.99 -2.76 12.00
C THR A 83 11.55 -2.32 12.20
N ASN A 84 10.64 -3.28 12.38
CA ASN A 84 9.23 -3.01 12.63
C ASN A 84 9.02 -2.27 13.95
N GLY A 85 7.95 -1.47 14.04
CA GLY A 85 7.48 -0.85 15.28
C GLY A 85 6.91 -1.87 16.27
N THR A 86 6.06 -1.41 17.18
CA THR A 86 5.48 -2.29 18.22
C THR A 86 4.21 -3.02 17.77
N THR A 87 3.65 -2.66 16.62
CA THR A 87 2.53 -3.37 16.00
C THR A 87 3.03 -4.54 15.16
N ALA A 88 2.48 -5.74 15.36
CA ALA A 88 2.81 -6.89 14.51
C ALA A 88 2.26 -6.70 13.09
N VAL A 89 3.06 -7.04 12.08
CA VAL A 89 2.68 -6.90 10.66
C VAL A 89 2.32 -8.24 10.07
N THR A 90 1.20 -8.27 9.36
CA THR A 90 0.73 -9.43 8.60
C THR A 90 1.32 -9.48 7.19
N VAL A 91 1.25 -10.66 6.56
CA VAL A 91 1.74 -10.81 5.17
C VAL A 91 0.95 -9.89 4.23
N ASN A 92 1.65 -9.18 3.35
CA ASN A 92 1.08 -8.29 2.33
C ASN A 92 0.21 -7.14 2.89
N GLU A 93 0.40 -6.76 4.15
CA GLU A 93 -0.28 -5.61 4.76
C GLU A 93 0.01 -4.29 4.06
N PHE A 94 1.21 -4.14 3.50
CA PHE A 94 1.67 -2.96 2.76
C PHE A 94 1.73 -3.18 1.23
N ALA A 95 1.17 -4.29 0.73
CA ALA A 95 1.18 -4.57 -0.71
C ALA A 95 0.45 -3.46 -1.50
N GLU A 96 1.05 -3.07 -2.63
CA GLU A 96 0.62 -1.94 -3.46
C GLU A 96 0.58 -0.57 -2.74
N GLY A 97 1.15 -0.49 -1.54
CA GLY A 97 1.43 0.74 -0.82
C GLY A 97 2.75 1.36 -1.24
N GLN A 98 3.35 2.13 -0.34
CA GLN A 98 4.58 2.88 -0.61
C GLN A 98 5.52 2.83 0.59
N VAL A 99 6.82 2.81 0.32
CA VAL A 99 7.86 3.13 1.30
C VAL A 99 8.47 4.48 0.94
N VAL A 100 8.56 5.36 1.92
CA VAL A 100 9.13 6.70 1.80
C VAL A 100 10.44 6.74 2.58
N ILE A 101 11.54 7.15 1.95
CA ILE A 101 12.79 7.40 2.66
C ILE A 101 12.78 8.81 3.24
N GLU A 102 12.96 8.93 4.56
CA GLU A 102 12.70 10.17 5.31
C GLU A 102 13.95 10.91 5.77
N THR A 103 15.14 10.35 5.57
CA THR A 103 16.37 10.95 6.07
C THR A 103 17.54 10.73 5.12
N ALA A 104 18.60 11.50 5.35
CA ALA A 104 19.90 11.37 4.69
C ALA A 104 19.81 11.39 3.14
N SER A 105 20.57 10.52 2.47
CA SER A 105 20.58 10.45 1.01
C SER A 105 19.34 9.74 0.51
N GLY A 106 18.59 10.39 -0.39
CA GLY A 106 17.31 9.87 -0.87
C GLY A 106 16.10 10.31 -0.05
N LEU A 107 16.24 11.32 0.81
CA LEU A 107 15.12 12.03 1.42
C LEU A 107 14.05 12.36 0.39
N GLY A 108 12.81 11.91 0.65
CA GLY A 108 11.66 12.13 -0.21
C GLY A 108 11.55 11.15 -1.39
N HIS A 109 12.47 10.19 -1.53
CA HIS A 109 12.30 9.10 -2.48
C HIS A 109 11.14 8.20 -2.03
N VAL A 110 10.20 7.98 -2.94
CA VAL A 110 9.01 7.15 -2.71
C VAL A 110 9.06 5.96 -3.65
N TYR A 111 8.96 4.76 -3.09
CA TYR A 111 9.00 3.51 -3.86
C TYR A 111 7.71 2.70 -3.65
N PRO A 112 7.05 2.25 -4.73
CA PRO A 112 5.89 1.38 -4.60
C PRO A 112 6.29 -0.02 -4.10
N ILE A 113 5.46 -0.58 -3.22
CA ILE A 113 5.67 -1.89 -2.60
C ILE A 113 4.93 -2.96 -3.40
N LYS A 114 5.61 -4.08 -3.69
CA LYS A 114 4.99 -5.28 -4.23
C LYS A 114 4.31 -6.08 -3.13
N ASP A 115 5.10 -6.44 -2.13
CA ASP A 115 4.72 -7.30 -1.02
C ASP A 115 5.64 -7.07 0.19
N ASN A 116 5.20 -7.56 1.34
CA ASN A 116 5.98 -7.56 2.58
C ASN A 116 5.83 -8.90 3.32
N THR A 117 6.86 -9.25 4.08
CA THR A 117 6.83 -10.42 4.97
C THR A 117 6.03 -10.14 6.24
N ILE A 118 5.63 -11.20 6.92
CA ILE A 118 5.14 -11.13 8.31
C ILE A 118 6.28 -10.71 9.24
N ALA A 119 5.97 -9.91 10.26
CA ALA A 119 6.91 -9.54 11.32
C ALA A 119 6.20 -9.42 12.67
N ALA A 120 6.81 -9.94 13.72
CA ALA A 120 6.37 -9.64 15.08
C ALA A 120 6.71 -8.20 15.46
N SER A 121 6.15 -7.73 16.59
CA SER A 121 6.56 -6.46 17.22
C SER A 121 8.10 -6.39 17.37
N GLY A 122 8.70 -5.31 16.88
CA GLY A 122 10.14 -5.07 16.95
C GLY A 122 11.01 -5.94 16.06
N ALA A 123 10.42 -6.87 15.28
CA ALA A 123 11.18 -7.78 14.42
C ALA A 123 11.53 -7.11 13.07
N ALA A 124 12.44 -7.72 12.33
CA ALA A 124 12.74 -7.26 10.98
C ALA A 124 11.57 -7.58 10.03
N ILE A 125 11.16 -6.59 9.25
CA ILE A 125 10.22 -6.73 8.14
C ILE A 125 10.95 -6.54 6.82
N THR A 126 10.69 -7.42 5.87
CA THR A 126 11.22 -7.34 4.51
C THR A 126 10.19 -6.72 3.59
N ILE A 127 10.57 -5.64 2.91
CA ILE A 127 9.76 -4.93 1.91
C ILE A 127 10.35 -5.19 0.53
N ASN A 128 9.56 -5.77 -0.37
CA ASN A 128 9.93 -5.97 -1.76
C ASN A 128 9.30 -4.88 -2.62
N LEU A 129 10.12 -4.22 -3.46
CA LEU A 129 9.65 -3.17 -4.35
C LEU A 129 8.88 -3.76 -5.54
N ALA A 130 8.00 -2.94 -6.14
CA ALA A 130 7.27 -3.30 -7.35
C ALA A 130 8.20 -3.75 -8.48
N ASP A 131 7.70 -4.64 -9.34
CA ASP A 131 8.47 -5.18 -10.46
C ASP A 131 9.05 -4.06 -11.35
N GLY A 132 10.37 -4.07 -11.55
CA GLY A 132 11.08 -3.07 -12.35
C GLY A 132 11.42 -1.78 -11.60
N VAL A 133 11.13 -1.70 -10.31
CA VAL A 133 11.54 -0.60 -9.43
C VAL A 133 12.76 -1.04 -8.63
N THR A 134 13.76 -0.17 -8.59
CA THR A 134 14.98 -0.34 -7.80
C THR A 134 15.26 0.92 -7.00
N PHE A 135 15.99 0.76 -5.89
CA PHE A 135 16.54 1.90 -5.17
C PHE A 135 17.44 2.73 -6.10
N GLN A 136 17.30 4.05 -6.05
CA GLN A 136 18.03 5.00 -6.90
C GLN A 136 19.29 5.54 -6.21
N SER A 137 19.38 5.39 -4.89
CA SER A 137 20.50 5.81 -4.06
C SER A 137 20.78 4.76 -3.01
N VAL A 138 21.96 4.83 -2.40
CA VAL A 138 22.27 4.07 -1.20
C VAL A 138 21.29 4.43 -0.08
N VAL A 139 20.78 3.41 0.58
CA VAL A 139 20.04 3.46 1.83
C VAL A 139 20.89 2.75 2.88
N THR A 140 21.49 3.51 3.79
CA THR A 140 22.41 3.00 4.82
C THR A 140 21.66 2.59 6.08
N ALA A 141 21.88 1.36 6.55
CA ALA A 141 21.35 0.85 7.82
C ALA A 141 21.73 1.75 9.01
N GLY A 142 20.80 1.92 9.96
CA GLY A 142 20.99 2.74 11.16
C GLY A 142 21.07 4.25 10.93
N THR A 143 21.29 4.71 9.69
CA THR A 143 21.32 6.15 9.33
C THR A 143 20.03 6.59 8.67
N HIS A 144 19.46 5.75 7.81
CA HIS A 144 18.21 6.06 7.12
C HIS A 144 17.01 5.59 7.94
N ALA A 145 15.96 6.40 7.90
CA ALA A 145 14.63 6.04 8.37
C ALA A 145 13.66 5.99 7.20
N ALA A 146 12.64 5.15 7.32
CA ALA A 146 11.63 4.97 6.29
C ALA A 146 10.23 4.86 6.89
N THR A 147 9.25 5.45 6.20
CA THR A 147 7.84 5.34 6.56
C THR A 147 7.14 4.40 5.59
N LEU A 148 6.32 3.49 6.14
CA LEU A 148 5.50 2.57 5.35
C LEU A 148 4.07 3.09 5.30
N THR A 149 3.56 3.32 4.10
CA THR A 149 2.19 3.77 3.88
C THR A 149 1.41 2.69 3.15
N LYS A 150 0.33 2.24 3.79
CA LYS A 150 -0.62 1.29 3.21
C LYS A 150 -1.35 1.90 2.01
N ASN A 151 -1.73 1.06 1.05
CA ASN A 151 -2.56 1.53 -0.06
C ASN A 151 -3.92 2.03 0.46
N PRO A 152 -4.37 3.26 0.13
CA PRO A 152 -5.65 3.79 0.62
C PRO A 152 -6.90 2.99 0.23
N TRP A 153 -6.78 2.13 -0.79
CA TRP A 153 -7.85 1.26 -1.31
C TRP A 153 -7.79 -0.16 -0.73
N LEU A 154 -6.78 -0.44 0.10
CA LEU A 154 -6.65 -1.67 0.88
C LEU A 154 -7.24 -1.45 2.27
N ASP A 155 -8.08 -2.38 2.71
CA ASP A 155 -8.76 -2.34 4.01
C ASP A 155 -9.59 -1.07 4.25
N VAL A 156 -10.42 -0.71 3.26
CA VAL A 156 -11.34 0.43 3.40
C VAL A 156 -12.36 0.18 4.50
N ILE A 157 -12.68 1.24 5.23
CA ILE A 157 -13.61 1.23 6.36
C ILE A 157 -14.77 2.19 6.11
N ILE A 158 -15.90 1.96 6.79
CA ILE A 158 -17.00 2.93 6.81
C ILE A 158 -16.51 4.17 7.54
N ALA A 159 -16.74 5.35 6.96
CA ALA A 159 -16.41 6.62 7.59
C ALA A 159 -17.12 6.71 8.96
N PRO A 160 -16.37 6.79 10.09
CA PRO A 160 -16.93 6.68 11.43
C PRO A 160 -17.70 7.95 11.85
N ALA A 161 -17.44 9.07 11.19
CA ALA A 161 -18.13 10.35 11.38
C ALA A 161 -18.59 10.92 10.04
N VAL A 162 -19.56 11.83 10.08
CA VAL A 162 -19.91 12.64 8.91
C VAL A 162 -18.70 13.48 8.56
N ALA A 163 -18.25 13.43 7.30
CA ALA A 163 -17.18 14.30 6.83
C ALA A 163 -17.63 15.76 7.00
N THR A 164 -16.96 16.50 7.88
CA THR A 164 -17.15 17.95 8.01
C THR A 164 -16.45 18.63 6.83
N ALA A 165 -17.18 19.56 6.19
CA ALA A 165 -16.72 20.31 5.02
C ALA A 165 -15.52 21.22 5.33
#